data_AF-A0A923ZGR1-F1
#
_entry.id   AF-A0A923ZGR1-F1
#
_cell.length_a   1.000
_cell.length_b   1.000
_cell.length_c   1.000
_cell.angle_alpha   90.00
_cell.angle_beta   90.00
_cell.angle_gamma   90.00
#
_symmetry.space_group_name_H-M   'P 1'
#
loop_
_entity.id
_entity.type
_entity.pdbx_description
1 polymer ?
#
loop_
_entity_poly.entity_id
_entity_poly.type
_entity_poly.pdbx_seq_one_letter_code
_entity_poly.pdbx_strand_id
1 'polypeptide(L)' 'AGVRIAAIGTSSVRWEVGLFTAGHQAPAAEGYFVHVYVDRATRRPVPLPDDWRRRLAALDTSAITS' A
#
# COMPACT_ATOMS: atom_id res chain seq x y z
N ALA A 1 -13.31 -2.05 6.47
CA ALA A 1 -12.36 -2.19 5.35
C ALA A 1 -10.96 -1.93 5.90
N GLY A 2 -9.97 -2.74 5.53
CA GLY A 2 -8.58 -2.64 5.98
C GLY A 2 -7.64 -2.37 4.79
N VAL A 3 -6.51 -1.73 5.06
CA VAL A 3 -5.44 -1.49 4.08
C VAL A 3 -4.10 -1.71 4.74
N ARG A 4 -3.15 -2.29 4.01
CA ARG A 4 -1.76 -2.44 4.45
C ARG A 4 -0.77 -2.21 3.31
N ILE A 5 0.49 -2.03 3.67
CA ILE A 5 1.59 -2.03 2.72
C ILE A 5 2.10 -3.47 2.57
N ALA A 6 2.10 -3.96 1.33
CA ALA A 6 2.63 -5.29 1.01
C ALA A 6 4.10 -5.23 0.57
N ALA A 7 4.49 -4.16 -0.13
CA ALA A 7 5.87 -3.96 -0.57
C ALA A 7 6.19 -2.48 -0.84
N ILE A 8 7.43 -2.09 -0.57
CA ILE A 8 7.99 -0.78 -0.93
C ILE A 8 9.17 -1.01 -1.88
N GLY A 9 9.00 -0.63 -3.15
CA GLY A 9 10.05 -0.62 -4.16
C GLY A 9 10.76 0.73 -4.22
N THR A 10 11.62 0.91 -5.23
CA THR A 10 12.37 2.16 -5.40
C THR A 10 11.47 3.33 -5.77
N SER A 11 10.54 3.14 -6.70
CA SER A 11 9.62 4.16 -7.22
C SER A 11 8.15 3.75 -7.09
N SER A 12 7.85 2.71 -6.31
CA SER A 12 6.49 2.19 -6.19
C SER A 12 6.18 1.63 -4.82
N VAL A 13 4.89 1.61 -4.48
CA VAL A 13 4.35 1.01 -3.26
C VAL A 13 3.17 0.13 -3.65
N ARG A 14 3.18 -1.13 -3.21
CA ARG A 14 2.06 -2.05 -3.37
C ARG A 14 1.23 -2.05 -2.09
N TRP A 15 -0.05 -1.76 -2.26
CA TRP A 15 -1.06 -1.73 -1.20
C TRP A 15 -2.00 -2.91 -1.35
N GLU A 16 -2.35 -3.54 -0.25
CA GLU A 16 -3.42 -4.54 -0.22
C GLU A 16 -4.61 -3.99 0.56
N VAL A 17 -5.81 -4.34 0.11
CA VAL A 17 -7.09 -3.90 0.69
C VAL A 17 -7.99 -5.09 0.96
N GLY A 18 -8.68 -5.05 2.09
CA GLY A 18 -9.71 -6.04 2.46
C GLY A 18 -11.03 -5.34 2.76
N LEU A 19 -12.12 -5.80 2.16
CA LEU A 19 -13.48 -5.42 2.50
C LEU A 19 -14.05 -6.49 3.44
N PHE A 20 -14.59 -6.07 4.58
CA PHE A 20 -15.12 -6.96 5.62
C PHE A 20 -16.60 -6.68 5.80
N THR A 21 -17.37 -7.74 6.00
CA THR A 21 -18.76 -7.66 6.43
C THR A 21 -18.83 -7.63 7.96
N ALA A 22 -19.86 -7.00 8.51
CA ALA A 22 -20.02 -6.91 9.95
C ALA A 22 -20.06 -8.31 10.58
N GLY A 23 -19.32 -8.49 11.68
CA GLY A 23 -19.26 -9.75 12.44
C GLY A 23 -18.39 -10.85 11.84
N HIS A 24 -17.65 -10.60 10.75
CA HIS A 24 -16.76 -11.59 10.13
C HIS A 24 -15.30 -11.12 10.15
N GLN A 25 -14.41 -11.97 10.66
CA GLN A 25 -12.97 -11.69 10.66
C GLN A 25 -12.31 -11.89 9.30
N ALA A 26 -12.88 -12.75 8.45
CA ALA A 26 -12.41 -12.96 7.09
C ALA A 26 -12.94 -11.86 6.16
N PRO A 27 -12.13 -11.35 5.22
CA PRO A 27 -12.60 -10.39 4.24
C PRO A 27 -13.58 -11.04 3.26
N ALA A 28 -14.64 -10.32 2.92
CA ALA A 28 -15.59 -10.67 1.88
C ALA A 28 -15.03 -10.41 0.47
N ALA A 29 -14.05 -9.50 0.36
CA ALA A 29 -13.28 -9.29 -0.86
C ALA A 29 -11.89 -8.76 -0.53
N GLU A 30 -10.90 -9.20 -1.30
CA GLU A 30 -9.52 -8.71 -1.22
C GLU A 30 -9.09 -8.13 -2.56
N GLY A 31 -8.18 -7.17 -2.52
CA GLY A 31 -7.61 -6.55 -3.70
C GLY A 31 -6.27 -5.93 -3.41
N TYR A 32 -5.61 -5.46 -4.47
CA TYR A 32 -4.38 -4.68 -4.32
C TYR A 32 -4.30 -3.62 -5.41
N PHE A 33 -3.52 -2.58 -5.13
CA PHE A 33 -3.16 -1.58 -6.13
C PHE A 33 -1.69 -1.17 -5.95
N VAL A 34 -1.10 -0.68 -7.03
CA VAL A 34 0.30 -0.21 -7.02
C VAL A 34 0.31 1.27 -7.33
N HIS A 35 0.90 2.05 -6.44
CA HIS A 35 1.17 3.46 -6.68
C HIS A 35 2.61 3.63 -7.16
N VAL A 36 2.79 4.17 -8.36
CA VAL A 36 4.12 4.53 -8.91
C VAL A 36 4.32 6.04 -8.81
N TYR A 37 5.46 6.44 -8.23
CA TYR A 37 5.85 7.84 -8.12
C TYR A 37 6.55 8.25 -9.40
N VAL A 38 6.07 9.33 -10.00
CA VAL A 38 6.58 9.85 -11.27
C VAL A 38 6.91 11.33 -11.14
N ASP A 39 7.90 11.76 -11.90
CA ASP A 39 8.14 13.18 -12.12
C ASP A 39 6.93 13.80 -12.85
N ARG A 40 6.49 14.97 -12.38
CA ARG A 40 5.25 15.60 -12.86
C ARG A 40 5.35 16.04 -14.31
N ALA A 41 6.52 16.52 -14.76
CA ALA A 41 6.69 17.06 -16.10
C ALA A 41 6.91 15.95 -17.14
N THR A 42 7.77 15.00 -16.81
CA THR A 42 8.25 13.96 -17.73
C THR A 42 7.44 12.66 -17.65
N ARG A 43 6.65 12.46 -16.58
CA ARG A 43 5.93 11.22 -16.27
C ARG A 43 6.83 9.99 -16.15
N ARG A 44 8.13 10.19 -15.94
CA ARG A 44 9.08 9.10 -15.71
C ARG A 44 9.09 8.70 -14.24
N PRO A 45 9.27 7.41 -13.91
CA PRO A 45 9.39 6.98 -12.51
C PRO A 45 10.54 7.69 -11.80
N VAL A 46 10.29 8.13 -10.58
CA VAL A 46 11.29 8.73 -9.70
C VAL A 46 11.37 7.95 -8.39
N PRO A 47 12.55 7.86 -7.75
CA PRO A 47 12.67 7.24 -6.44
C PRO A 47 11.73 7.89 -5.43
N LEU A 48 11.15 7.09 -4.54
CA LEU A 48 10.48 7.59 -3.35
C LEU A 48 11.48 8.42 -2.55
N PRO A 49 11.11 9.63 -2.09
CA PRO A 49 11.92 10.36 -1.13
C PRO A 49 12.13 9.52 0.14
N ASP A 50 13.34 9.54 0.70
CA ASP A 50 13.70 8.68 1.83
C ASP A 50 12.80 8.90 3.06
N ASP A 51 12.33 10.13 3.29
CA ASP A 51 11.41 10.41 4.40
C ASP A 51 10.07 9.70 4.24
N TRP A 52 9.54 9.68 3.02
CA TRP A 52 8.33 8.94 2.69
C TRP A 52 8.55 7.44 2.83
N ARG A 53 9.68 6.93 2.33
CA ARG A 53 10.04 5.51 2.48
C ARG A 53 10.06 5.09 3.94
N ARG A 54 10.66 5.89 4.84
CA ARG A 54 10.69 5.62 6.29
C ARG A 54 9.29 5.63 6.91
N ARG A 55 8.46 6.62 6.60
CA ARG A 55 7.09 6.72 7.11
C ARG A 55 6.24 5.53 6.67
N LEU A 56 6.34 5.14 5.41
CA LEU A 56 5.62 4.00 4.86
C LEU A 56 6.12 2.69 5.48
N ALA A 57 7.42 2.54 5.69
CA ALA A 57 7.98 1.35 6.35
C ALA A 57 7.57 1.21 7.83
N ALA A 58 7.16 2.31 8.48
CA ALA A 58 6.65 2.30 9.84
C ALA A 58 5.16 1.93 9.95
N LEU A 59 4.45 1.84 8.81
CA LEU A 59 3.07 1.35 8.80
C LEU A 59 3.07 -0.18 8.92
N ASP A 60 2.11 -0.70 9.68
CA ASP A 60 2.02 -2.13 9.93
C ASP A 60 1.89 -2.92 8.62
N THR A 61 2.73 -3.95 8.49
CA THR A 61 2.79 -4.88 7.36
C THR A 61 2.10 -6.21 7.67
N SER A 62 1.54 -6.37 8.87
CA SER A 62 0.81 -7.54 9.33
C SER A 62 -0.48 -7.82 8.52
N ALA A 63 -1.05 -9.02 8.70
CA ALA A 63 -2.21 -9.47 7.93
C ALA A 63 -3.41 -8.52 8.07
N ILE A 64 -4.12 -8.26 6.95
CA ILE A 64 -5.34 -7.44 6.98
C ILE A 64 -6.38 -8.19 7.81
N THR A 65 -6.57 -7.76 9.05
CA THR A 65 -7.55 -8.32 9.99
C THR A 65 -8.55 -7.23 10.36
N SER A 66 -9.85 -7.57 10.44
CA SER A 66 -10.91 -6.62 10.81
C SER A 66 -10.95 -6.29 12.30
#